data_AF-A0A9E3A0P6-F1
#
_entry.id   AF-A0A9E3A0P6-F1
#
_cell.length_a   1.000
_cell.length_b   1.000
_cell.length_c   1.000
_cell.angle_alpha   90.00
_cell.angle_beta   90.00
_cell.angle_gamma   90.00
#
_symmetry.space_group_name_H-M   'P 1'
#
loop_
_entity.id
_entity.type
_entity.pdbx_description
1 polymer ?
#
loop_
_entity_poly.entity_id
_entity_poly.type
_entity_poly.pdbx_seq_one_letter_code
_entity_poly.pdbx_strand_id
1 'polypeptide(L)'
;VDIRDYGKKVSERLERWWKREGSNAGTAKLSTYYGEQPLHHVMERCTWHSAQHARQIASVLQSFGITPNGPITADDYAGLPMPKALWE
;
A
#
# COMPACT_ATOMS: atom_id res chain seq x y z
N VAL A 1 3.44 5.94 20.65
CA VAL A 1 2.36 5.16 20.00
C VAL A 1 3.00 3.95 19.36
N ASP A 2 2.49 2.75 19.64
CA ASP A 2 2.95 1.51 18.99
C ASP A 2 2.61 1.57 17.48
N ILE A 3 3.61 1.30 16.63
CA ILE A 3 3.48 1.36 15.16
C ILE A 3 2.45 0.36 14.64
N ARG A 4 2.32 -0.81 15.29
CA ARG A 4 1.32 -1.83 14.94
C ARG A 4 -0.09 -1.32 15.22
N ASP A 5 -0.29 -0.71 16.38
CA ASP A 5 -1.59 -0.16 16.77
C ASP A 5 -1.99 1.02 15.88
N TYR A 6 -1.02 1.84 15.48
CA TYR A 6 -1.24 2.90 14.49
C TYR A 6 -1.68 2.31 13.14
N GLY A 7 -0.97 1.31 12.63
CA GLY A 7 -1.30 0.62 11.38
C GLY A 7 -2.73 0.06 11.41
N LYS A 8 -3.09 -0.63 12.49
CA LYS A 8 -4.46 -1.16 12.68
C LYS A 8 -5.52 -0.05 12.60
N LYS A 9 -5.31 1.08 13.29
CA LYS A 9 -6.25 2.22 13.25
C LYS A 9 -6.39 2.83 11.86
N VAL A 10 -5.30 2.90 11.09
CA VAL A 10 -5.34 3.39 9.70
C VAL A 10 -6.15 2.44 8.82
N SER A 11 -5.90 1.13 8.89
CA SER A 11 -6.66 0.12 8.13
C SER A 11 -8.16 0.17 8.45
N GLU A 12 -8.51 0.25 9.74
CA GLU A 12 -9.91 0.35 10.16
C GLU A 12 -10.59 1.64 9.66
N ARG A 13 -9.88 2.77 9.62
CA ARG A 13 -10.41 4.03 9.07
C ARG A 13 -10.65 3.92 7.56
N LEU A 14 -9.72 3.29 6.84
CA LEU A 14 -9.86 3.07 5.40
C LEU A 14 -11.05 2.14 5.11
N GLU A 15 -11.21 1.06 5.86
CA GLU A 15 -12.34 0.14 5.70
C GLU A 15 -13.68 0.81 5.98
N ARG A 16 -13.77 1.61 7.06
CA ARG A 16 -14.99 2.38 7.37
C ARG A 16 -15.34 3.38 6.26
N TRP A 17 -14.34 4.05 5.70
CA TRP A 17 -14.56 4.96 4.57
C TRP A 17 -14.99 4.19 3.33
N TRP A 18 -14.35 3.07 3.01
CA TRP A 18 -14.67 2.24 1.84
C TRP A 18 -16.12 1.75 1.88
N LYS A 19 -16.59 1.28 3.03
CA LYS A 19 -17.99 0.85 3.20
C LYS A 19 -19.01 1.97 2.98
N ARG A 20 -18.61 3.23 3.21
CA ARG A 20 -19.50 4.39 3.07
C ARG A 20 -19.48 4.99 1.66
N GLU A 21 -18.30 5.08 1.05
CA GLU A 21 -18.08 5.90 -0.17
C GLU A 21 -17.31 5.16 -1.28
N GLY A 22 -16.85 3.92 -1.03
CA GLY A 22 -15.99 3.17 -1.95
C GLY A 22 -16.62 2.89 -3.31
N SER A 23 -17.96 2.85 -3.40
CA SER A 23 -18.67 2.71 -4.68
C SER A 23 -18.35 3.83 -5.68
N ASN A 24 -17.96 5.01 -5.18
CA ASN A 24 -17.64 6.16 -6.02
C ASN A 24 -16.15 6.25 -6.37
N ALA A 25 -15.30 5.34 -5.87
CA ALA A 25 -13.85 5.44 -6.02
C ALA A 25 -13.38 5.41 -7.48
N GLY A 26 -14.13 4.75 -8.37
CA GLY A 26 -13.82 4.69 -9.80
C GLY A 26 -13.98 6.03 -10.52
N THR A 27 -14.87 6.92 -10.06
CA THR A 27 -15.20 8.19 -10.73
C THR A 27 -14.82 9.43 -9.92
N ALA A 28 -14.62 9.28 -8.61
CA ALA A 28 -14.27 10.38 -7.72
C ALA A 28 -12.89 10.96 -8.05
N LYS A 29 -12.71 12.23 -7.66
CA LYS A 29 -11.44 12.94 -7.76
C LYS A 29 -10.96 13.41 -6.38
N LEU A 30 -9.65 13.52 -6.23
CA LEU A 30 -8.97 13.94 -5.02
C LEU A 30 -8.06 15.13 -5.33
N SER A 31 -8.19 16.20 -4.55
CA SER A 31 -7.24 17.31 -4.58
C SER A 31 -5.96 16.89 -3.87
N THR A 32 -4.84 16.85 -4.59
CA THR A 32 -3.51 16.57 -4.01
C THR A 32 -2.61 17.79 -4.14
N TYR A 33 -1.42 17.75 -3.53
CA TYR A 33 -0.44 18.84 -3.66
C TYR A 33 0.13 18.99 -5.09
N TYR A 34 -0.08 18.00 -5.95
CA TYR A 34 0.36 17.98 -7.35
C TYR A 34 -0.83 18.06 -8.32
N GLY A 35 -1.96 18.60 -7.85
CA GLY A 35 -3.16 18.85 -8.63
C GLY A 35 -4.29 17.86 -8.37
N GLU A 36 -5.39 18.04 -9.09
CA GLU A 36 -6.53 17.14 -9.01
C GLU A 36 -6.21 15.80 -9.69
N GLN A 37 -6.56 14.69 -9.05
CA GLN A 37 -6.28 13.35 -9.53
C GLN A 37 -7.51 12.45 -9.44
N PRO A 38 -7.72 11.49 -10.34
CA PRO A 38 -8.68 10.42 -10.14
C PRO A 38 -8.35 9.64 -8.86
N LEU A 39 -9.35 9.39 -8.02
CA LEU A 39 -9.14 8.73 -6.73
C LEU A 39 -8.57 7.32 -6.89
N HIS A 40 -9.06 6.55 -7.86
CA HIS A 40 -8.57 5.20 -8.12
C HIS A 40 -7.07 5.17 -8.52
N HIS A 41 -6.55 6.19 -9.23
CA HIS A 41 -5.11 6.28 -9.51
C HIS A 41 -4.28 6.51 -8.23
N VAL A 42 -4.78 7.34 -7.31
CA VAL A 42 -4.11 7.56 -6.03
C VAL A 42 -4.12 6.29 -5.19
N MET A 43 -5.25 5.57 -5.17
CA MET A 43 -5.38 4.30 -4.48
C MET A 43 -4.45 3.21 -5.04
N GLU A 44 -4.38 3.08 -6.37
CA GLU A 44 -3.45 2.17 -7.03
C GLU A 44 -2.01 2.50 -6.60
N ARG A 45 -1.63 3.78 -6.67
CA ARG A 45 -0.30 4.25 -6.23
C ARG A 45 0.01 3.91 -4.79
N CYS A 46 -0.91 4.18 -3.87
CA CYS A 46 -0.74 3.86 -2.46
C CYS A 46 -0.58 2.35 -2.24
N THR A 47 -1.31 1.53 -3.00
CA THR A 47 -1.24 0.07 -2.91
C THR A 47 0.14 -0.45 -3.31
N TRP A 48 0.61 -0.16 -4.52
CA TRP A 48 1.88 -0.70 -4.99
C TRP A 48 3.09 -0.09 -4.28
N HIS A 49 3.02 1.18 -3.87
CA HIS A 49 4.12 1.81 -3.12
C HIS A 49 4.26 1.20 -1.72
N SER A 50 3.13 0.93 -1.03
CA SER A 50 3.16 0.23 0.25
C SER A 50 3.71 -1.19 0.11
N ALA A 51 3.32 -1.90 -0.95
CA ALA A 51 3.84 -3.22 -1.29
C ALA A 51 5.36 -3.20 -1.56
N GLN A 52 5.86 -2.18 -2.25
CA GLN A 52 7.29 -1.99 -2.50
C GLN A 52 8.07 -1.80 -1.19
N HIS A 53 7.62 -0.94 -0.29
CA HIS A 53 8.28 -0.77 1.01
C HIS A 53 8.26 -2.03 1.85
N ALA A 54 7.15 -2.80 1.83
CA ALA A 54 7.10 -4.09 2.49
C ALA A 54 8.13 -5.07 1.90
N ARG A 55 8.32 -5.09 0.57
CA ARG A 55 9.36 -5.87 -0.11
C ARG A 55 10.77 -5.48 0.33
N GLN A 56 11.03 -4.18 0.47
CA GLN A 56 12.31 -3.64 0.97
C GLN A 56 12.58 -4.08 2.41
N ILE A 57 11.60 -3.94 3.31
CA ILE A 57 11.71 -4.36 4.71
C ILE A 57 11.96 -5.86 4.81
N ALA A 58 11.24 -6.68 4.03
CA ALA A 58 11.44 -8.12 3.98
C ALA A 58 12.88 -8.49 3.56
N SER A 59 13.44 -7.81 2.56
CA SER A 59 14.82 -8.00 2.15
C SER A 59 15.83 -7.61 3.23
N VAL A 60 15.58 -6.52 3.97
CA VAL A 60 16.43 -6.12 5.11
C VAL A 60 16.41 -7.19 6.20
N LEU A 61 15.23 -7.71 6.57
CA LEU A 61 15.11 -8.79 7.55
C LEU A 61 15.90 -10.03 7.13
N GLN A 62 15.78 -10.43 5.86
CA GLN A 62 16.52 -11.57 5.30
C GLN A 62 18.03 -11.34 5.34
N SER A 63 18.51 -10.11 5.12
CA SER A 63 19.94 -9.78 5.22
C SER A 63 20.51 -9.99 6.64
N PHE A 64 19.66 -9.94 7.65
CA PHE A 64 20.00 -10.26 9.05
C PHE A 64 19.71 -11.72 9.42
N GLY A 65 19.35 -12.58 8.47
CA GLY A 65 18.98 -13.98 8.72
C GLY A 65 17.61 -14.15 9.38
N ILE A 66 16.76 -13.12 9.37
CA ILE A 66 15.41 -13.15 9.94
C ILE A 66 14.40 -13.46 8.83
N THR A 67 13.65 -14.55 8.97
CA THR A 67 12.54 -14.86 8.06
C THR A 67 11.35 -13.93 8.32
N PRO A 68 10.86 -13.18 7.31
CA PRO A 68 9.67 -12.36 7.46
C PRO A 68 8.45 -13.23 7.79
N ASN A 69 7.63 -12.79 8.74
CA ASN A 69 6.36 -13.45 9.04
C ASN A 69 5.30 -13.03 8.01
N GLY A 70 4.74 -13.99 7.28
CA GLY A 70 3.78 -13.72 6.20
C GLY A 70 4.37 -12.86 5.08
N PRO A 71 5.42 -13.33 4.37
CA PRO A 71 6.03 -12.55 3.30
C PRO A 71 5.03 -12.32 2.17
N ILE A 72 4.99 -11.10 1.65
CA ILE A 72 4.23 -10.79 0.43
C ILE A 72 4.93 -11.48 -0.76
N THR A 73 4.15 -12.24 -1.52
CA THR A 73 4.62 -13.10 -2.61
C THR A 73 4.50 -12.42 -3.97
N ALA A 74 5.02 -13.07 -5.02
CA ALA A 74 4.86 -12.59 -6.39
C ALA A 74 3.38 -12.52 -6.83
N ASP A 75 2.56 -13.45 -6.34
CA ASP A 75 1.13 -13.51 -6.67
C ASP A 75 0.37 -12.32 -6.07
N ASP A 76 0.75 -11.88 -4.87
CA ASP A 76 0.17 -10.70 -4.23
C ASP A 76 0.49 -9.40 -4.98
N TYR A 77 1.58 -9.39 -5.77
CA TYR A 77 1.95 -8.26 -6.62
C TYR A 77 1.28 -8.28 -8.00
N ALA A 78 0.52 -9.33 -8.34
CA ALA A 78 -0.06 -9.47 -9.66
C ALA A 78 -0.95 -8.26 -10.02
N GLY A 79 -0.66 -7.64 -11.17
CA GLY A 79 -1.38 -6.46 -11.66
C GLY A 79 -0.89 -5.12 -11.08
N LEU A 80 0.00 -5.12 -10.08
CA LEU A 80 0.61 -3.90 -9.57
C LEU A 80 1.83 -3.49 -10.42
N PRO A 81 2.03 -2.19 -10.71
CA PRO A 81 3.19 -1.70 -11.45
C PRO A 81 4.45 -1.66 -10.57
N MET A 82 4.86 -2.83 -10.06
CA MET A 82 6.01 -2.95 -9.16
C MET A 82 7.33 -2.67 -9.89
N PRO A 83 8.26 -1.91 -9.29
CA PRO A 83 9.59 -1.73 -9.86
C PRO A 83 10.36 -3.05 -9.83
N LYS A 84 11.17 -3.24 -10.89
CA LYS A 84 12.03 -4.43 -11.02
C LYS A 84 13.13 -4.41 -9.97
N ALA A 85 13.88 -3.30 -9.88
CA ALA A 85 14.89 -3.15 -8.84
C ALA A 85 14.23 -2.94 -7.47
N LEU A 86 14.92 -3.38 -6.42
CA LEU A 86 14.42 -3.31 -5.04
C LEU A 86 14.44 -1.89 -4.47
N TRP A 87 15.36 -1.05 -4.94
CA TRP A 87 15.67 0.26 -4.34
C TRP A 87 15.43 1.44 -5.31
N GLU A 88 14.76 1.19 -6.44
CA GLU A 88 14.39 2.21 -7.44
C GLU A 88 12.96 2.73 -7.24
#